data_AF-A0A3A8W2D9-F1
#
_entry.id   AF-A0A3A8W2D9-F1
#
_cell.length_a   1.000
_cell.length_b   1.000
_cell.length_c   1.000
_cell.angle_alpha   90.00
_cell.angle_beta   90.00
_cell.angle_gamma   90.00
#
_symmetry.space_group_name_H-M   'P 1'
#
loop_
_entity.id
_entity.type
_entity.pdbx_description
1 polymer ?
#
loop_
_entity_poly.entity_id
_entity_poly.type
_entity_poly.pdbx_seq_one_letter_code
_entity_poly.pdbx_strand_id
1 'polypeptide(L)' 'MSQNQNELREKLKDTIAEGLTSKAIGSKTGITLDILSRFKNGHICLCENDCLKLQAFLDKVQIPTSI' A
#
# COMPACT_ATOMS: atom_id res chain seq x y z
N MET A 1 14.48 -5.42 -10.56
CA MET A 1 13.13 -6.03 -10.58
C MET A 1 12.13 -4.89 -10.52
N SER A 2 11.32 -4.71 -11.55
CA SER A 2 10.31 -3.64 -11.61
C SER A 2 9.27 -3.91 -10.51
N GLN A 3 9.18 -3.05 -9.50
CA GLN A 3 8.12 -3.17 -8.50
C GLN A 3 6.77 -3.07 -9.22
N ASN A 4 6.02 -4.18 -9.25
CA ASN A 4 4.70 -4.21 -9.84
C ASN A 4 3.74 -3.35 -8.99
N GLN A 5 3.50 -2.13 -9.45
CA GLN A 5 2.52 -1.20 -8.88
C GLN A 5 1.15 -1.87 -8.73
N ASN A 6 0.80 -2.78 -9.64
CA ASN A 6 -0.45 -3.51 -9.62
C ASN A 6 -0.56 -4.44 -8.40
N GLU A 7 0.46 -5.25 -8.12
CA GLU A 7 0.47 -6.12 -6.94
C GLU A 7 0.46 -5.31 -5.64
N LEU A 8 1.23 -4.22 -5.60
CA LEU A 8 1.25 -3.33 -4.44
C LEU A 8 -0.12 -2.70 -4.17
N ARG A 9 -0.83 -2.37 -5.25
CA ARG A 9 -2.19 -1.83 -5.20
C ARG A 9 -3.21 -2.87 -4.75
N GLU A 10 -3.07 -4.12 -5.16
CA GLU A 10 -3.89 -5.23 -4.65
C GLU A 10 -3.64 -5.45 -3.16
N LYS A 11 -2.38 -5.53 -2.72
CA LYS A 11 -2.04 -5.62 -1.29
C LYS A 11 -2.59 -4.44 -0.49
N LEU A 12 -2.49 -3.23 -1.02
CA LEU A 12 -3.07 -2.05 -0.38
C LEU A 12 -4.60 -2.18 -0.21
N LYS A 13 -5.31 -2.69 -1.23
CA LYS A 13 -6.75 -2.92 -1.16
C LYS A 13 -7.08 -4.00 -0.13
N ASP A 14 -6.32 -5.08 -0.11
CA ASP A 14 -6.49 -6.21 0.79
C ASP A 14 -6.30 -5.77 2.25
N THR A 15 -5.19 -5.10 2.57
CA THR A 15 -4.95 -4.51 3.89
C THR A 15 -6.04 -3.53 4.31
N ILE A 16 -6.61 -2.74 3.38
CA ILE A 16 -7.76 -1.88 3.68
C ILE A 16 -9.03 -2.70 3.96
N ALA A 17 -9.25 -3.78 3.21
CA ALA A 17 -10.37 -4.71 3.42
C ALA A 17 -10.27 -5.44 4.76
N GLU A 18 -9.05 -5.74 5.22
CA GLU A 18 -8.77 -6.36 6.52
C GLU A 18 -8.96 -5.40 7.71
N GLY A 19 -9.25 -4.12 7.45
CA GLY A 19 -9.61 -3.12 8.46
C GLY A 19 -8.54 -2.08 8.74
N LEU A 20 -7.36 -2.14 8.07
CA LEU A 20 -6.39 -1.05 8.14
C LEU A 20 -6.85 0.13 7.28
N THR A 21 -7.21 1.23 7.92
CA THR A 21 -7.57 2.44 7.17
C THR A 21 -6.36 3.05 6.46
N SER A 22 -6.59 3.61 5.26
CA SER A 22 -5.57 4.37 4.50
C SER A 22 -4.87 5.45 5.33
N LYS A 23 -5.54 5.96 6.37
CA LYS A 23 -4.97 6.92 7.32
C LYS A 23 -3.85 6.32 8.16
N ALA A 24 -4.01 5.10 8.65
CA ALA A 24 -2.98 4.39 9.41
C ALA A 24 -1.77 4.06 8.52
N ILE A 25 -2.05 3.59 7.31
CA ILE A 25 -1.03 3.29 6.30
C ILE A 25 -0.23 4.56 6.00
N GLY A 26 -0.92 5.66 5.66
CA GLY A 26 -0.28 6.93 5.35
C GLY A 26 0.50 7.52 6.52
N SER A 27 0.00 7.36 7.75
CA SER A 27 0.72 7.79 8.95
C SER A 27 2.00 6.99 9.22
N LYS A 28 2.09 5.75 8.72
CA LYS A 28 3.25 4.86 8.91
C LYS A 28 4.25 4.93 7.77
N THR A 29 3.75 5.06 6.53
CA THR A 29 4.57 5.18 5.33
C THR A 29 5.00 6.61 5.03
N GLY A 30 4.32 7.60 5.62
CA GLY A 30 4.48 9.01 5.29
C GLY A 30 3.80 9.41 3.98
N ILE A 31 3.02 8.51 3.37
CA ILE A 31 2.29 8.76 2.13
C ILE A 31 0.95 9.42 2.47
N THR A 32 0.63 10.51 1.78
CA THR A 32 -0.65 11.21 1.99
C THR A 32 -1.85 10.34 1.60
N LEU A 33 -2.95 10.53 2.31
CA LEU A 33 -4.24 9.89 2.03
C LEU A 33 -4.71 10.10 0.58
N ASP A 34 -4.49 11.29 0.03
CA ASP A 34 -4.84 11.62 -1.36
C ASP A 34 -4.05 10.74 -2.34
N ILE A 35 -2.74 10.59 -2.14
CA ILE A 35 -1.88 9.72 -2.93
C ILE A 35 -2.34 8.26 -2.82
N LEU A 36 -2.59 7.76 -1.61
CA LEU A 36 -3.10 6.39 -1.41
C LEU A 36 -4.45 6.17 -2.09
N SER A 37 -5.36 7.14 -2.03
CA SER A 37 -6.68 7.04 -2.64
C SER A 37 -6.59 7.02 -4.16
N ARG A 38 -5.79 7.92 -4.75
CA ARG A 38 -5.52 7.95 -6.19
C ARG A 38 -4.81 6.70 -6.67
N PHE A 39 -3.84 6.19 -5.91
CA PHE A 39 -3.12 4.97 -6.21
C PHE A 39 -4.05 3.74 -6.14
N LYS A 40 -4.85 3.62 -5.08
CA LYS A 40 -5.88 2.57 -4.93
C LYS A 40 -6.87 2.56 -6.09
N ASN A 41 -7.23 3.74 -6.61
CA ASN A 41 -8.14 3.90 -7.76
C ASN A 41 -7.42 3.89 -9.12
N GLY A 42 -6.09 3.86 -9.15
CA GLY A 42 -5.31 3.68 -10.38
C GLY A 42 -5.17 4.95 -11.20
N HIS A 43 -5.47 6.09 -10.59
CA HIS A 43 -5.30 7.40 -11.20
C HIS A 43 -3.84 7.83 -11.24
N ILE A 44 -2.98 7.28 -10.37
CA ILE A 44 -1.55 7.60 -10.29
C ILE A 44 -0.72 6.34 -10.04
N CYS A 45 0.57 6.44 -10.34
CA CYS A 45 1.61 5.52 -9.88
C CYS A 45 2.43 6.17 -8.77
N LEU A 46 2.89 5.36 -7.81
CA LEU A 46 3.80 5.82 -6.77
C LEU A 46 5.23 5.93 -7.31
N CYS A 47 6.02 6.87 -6.79
CA CYS A 47 7.46 6.85 -7.04
C CYS A 47 8.09 5.65 -6.35
N GLU A 48 9.25 5.18 -6.86
CA GLU A 48 9.95 4.00 -6.32
C GLU A 48 10.17 4.10 -4.80
N ASN A 49 10.50 5.28 -4.29
CA ASN A 49 10.67 5.52 -2.86
C ASN A 49 9.37 5.31 -2.05
N ASP A 50 8.23 5.78 -2.55
CA ASP A 50 6.93 5.58 -1.89
C ASP A 50 6.46 4.14 -2.04
N CYS A 51 6.71 3.51 -3.18
CA CYS A 51 6.51 2.07 -3.37
C CYS A 51 7.26 1.25 -2.34
N LEU A 52 8.56 1.52 -2.13
CA LEU A 52 9.38 0.81 -1.16
C LEU A 52 8.85 0.99 0.26
N LYS A 53 8.46 2.21 0.65
CA LYS A 53 7.89 2.48 1.98
C LYS A 53 6.56 1.76 2.17
N LEU A 54 5.68 1.83 1.18
CA LEU A 54 4.39 1.17 1.21
C LEU A 54 4.56 -0.35 1.25
N GLN A 55 5.45 -0.89 0.41
CA GLN A 55 5.74 -2.32 0.36
C GLN A 55 6.33 -2.81 1.68
N ALA A 56 7.32 -2.13 2.24
CA ALA A 56 7.90 -2.49 3.53
C ALA A 56 6.87 -2.43 4.67
N PHE A 57 5.91 -1.51 4.60
CA PHE A 57 4.81 -1.46 5.54
C PHE A 57 3.83 -2.63 5.37
N LEU A 58 3.37 -2.88 4.14
CA LEU A 58 2.47 -3.98 3.82
C LEU A 58 3.10 -5.36 4.11
N ASP A 59 4.41 -5.48 3.90
CA ASP A 59 5.18 -6.68 4.23
C ASP A 59 5.29 -6.90 5.75
N LYS A 60 5.48 -5.83 6.53
CA LYS A 60 5.42 -5.90 8.00
C LYS A 60 4.02 -6.14 8.54
N VAL A 61 3.01 -5.63 7.84
CA VAL A 61 1.61 -5.82 8.17
C VAL A 61 1.14 -7.20 7.76
N GLN A 62 1.96 -8.03 7.08
CA GLN A 62 1.62 -9.39 6.66
C GLN A 62 0.76 -10.06 7.72
N ILE A 63 -0.53 -10.08 7.41
CA ILE A 63 -1.52 -10.87 8.10
C ILE A 63 -1.09 -12.28 7.75
N PRO A 64 -0.79 -13.14 8.74
CA PRO A 64 -0.36 -14.49 8.46
C PRO A 64 -1.43 -15.14 7.62
N THR A 65 -1.20 -15.23 6.32
CA THR A 65 -2.07 -15.97 5.42
C THR A 65 -1.84 -17.42 5.82
N SER A 66 -2.78 -17.96 6.60
CA SER A 66 -2.78 -19.33 7.07
C SER A 66 -2.39 -20.28 5.95
N ILE A 67 -1.33 -21.06 6.20
CA ILE A 67 -1.06 -22.32 5.51
C ILE A 67 -1.85 -23.42 6.21
#